data_AF-A0A968D031-F1
#
_entry.id   AF-A0A968D031-F1
#
_cell.length_a   1.000
_cell.length_b   1.000
_cell.length_c   1.000
_cell.angle_alpha   90.00
_cell.angle_beta   90.00
_cell.angle_gamma   90.00
#
_symmetry.space_group_name_H-M   'P 1'
#
loop_
_entity.id
_entity.type
_entity.pdbx_description
1 polymer ?
#
loop_
_entity_poly.entity_id
_entity_poly.type
_entity_poly.pdbx_seq_one_letter_code
_entity_poly.pdbx_strand_id
1 'polypeptide(L)'
;VLGVKALSFSGDVAMEDEQNQGQKNKPRKTAKQESFWSKMWLGLTVLFSLAVGLLIFFYVPLILTDYVGAKTGFMFNLIDGLFRLAIFLIYLFAITLIKDIRRVFQYHGAEHKSIFAFESDKKLMPSEAKPLSRFHPRCGTSFLLIVMIVSIFVFMLLGKPNDVGERLLRLTLIPLIGGLSYELIRLSDVGSKRRFWKPLILPGLWLQRLTTKEPDERQLEVAIVALKCALGLDLSGHQNVVFEGKEALELETVKS
;
A
#
# COMPACT_ATOMS: atom_id res chain seq x y z
N VAL A 1 9.10 14.05 -3.30
CA VAL A 1 10.41 13.99 -2.58
C VAL A 1 10.24 13.56 -1.12
N LEU A 2 9.29 14.12 -0.34
CA LEU A 2 9.05 13.72 1.06
C LEU A 2 8.74 12.23 1.26
N GLY A 3 7.86 11.64 0.44
CA GLY A 3 7.50 10.21 0.59
C GLY A 3 8.69 9.26 0.42
N VAL A 4 9.58 9.52 -0.55
CA VAL A 4 10.79 8.71 -0.75
C VAL A 4 11.75 8.85 0.44
N LYS A 5 11.92 10.07 0.97
CA LYS A 5 12.73 10.30 2.19
C LYS A 5 12.16 9.56 3.41
N ALA A 6 10.83 9.61 3.60
CA ALA A 6 10.16 8.92 4.70
C ALA A 6 10.27 7.38 4.59
N LEU A 7 10.21 6.85 3.38
CA LEU A 7 10.45 5.43 3.10
C LEU A 7 11.89 5.02 3.40
N SER A 8 12.87 5.79 2.93
CA SER A 8 14.28 5.54 3.23
C SER A 8 14.57 5.58 4.72
N PHE A 9 14.08 6.62 5.42
CA PHE A 9 14.23 6.74 6.88
C PHE A 9 13.60 5.56 7.63
N SER A 10 12.38 5.17 7.27
CA SER A 10 11.71 4.00 7.87
C SER A 10 12.51 2.71 7.65
N GLY A 11 13.12 2.56 6.47
CA GLY A 11 14.00 1.44 6.14
C GLY A 11 15.26 1.43 7.02
N ASP A 12 15.92 2.57 7.16
CA ASP A 12 17.12 2.71 7.99
C ASP A 12 16.82 2.38 9.47
N VAL A 13 15.70 2.88 10.01
CA VAL A 13 15.25 2.58 11.38
C VAL A 13 14.98 1.09 11.58
N ALA A 14 14.30 0.44 10.63
CA ALA A 14 14.03 -1.00 10.71
C ALA A 14 15.32 -1.84 10.69
N MET A 15 16.30 -1.45 9.85
CA MET A 15 17.60 -2.10 9.78
C MET A 15 18.42 -1.91 11.06
N GLU A 16 18.37 -0.71 11.67
CA GLU A 16 18.99 -0.44 12.97
C GLU A 16 18.36 -1.30 14.08
N ASP A 17 17.03 -1.44 14.10
CA ASP A 17 16.33 -2.26 15.08
C ASP A 17 16.72 -3.74 14.96
N GLU A 18 16.84 -4.28 13.74
CA GLU A 18 17.34 -5.66 13.52
C GLU A 18 18.78 -5.84 13.98
N GLN A 19 19.67 -4.88 13.69
CA GLN A 19 21.08 -4.94 14.12
C GLN A 19 21.24 -4.85 15.65
N ASN A 20 20.27 -4.24 16.34
CA ASN A 20 20.29 -4.02 17.78
C ASN A 20 19.47 -5.05 18.59
N GLN A 21 18.85 -6.05 17.94
CA GLN A 21 18.17 -7.16 18.63
C GLN A 21 19.16 -7.97 19.49
N GLY A 22 19.30 -7.56 20.76
CA GLY A 22 20.16 -8.22 21.75
C GLY A 22 20.79 -7.30 22.81
N GLN A 23 20.80 -5.97 22.63
CA GLN A 23 21.40 -5.03 23.60
C GLN A 23 20.47 -3.85 23.88
N LYS A 24 19.60 -4.00 24.89
CA LYS A 24 18.56 -3.02 25.27
C LYS A 24 19.04 -1.65 25.77
N ASN A 25 20.35 -1.40 25.94
CA ASN A 25 20.86 -0.20 26.61
C ASN A 25 22.17 0.35 26.00
N LYS A 26 22.28 0.49 24.68
CA LYS A 26 23.37 1.28 24.07
C LYS A 26 22.81 2.55 23.42
N PRO A 27 23.50 3.70 23.54
CA PRO A 27 23.11 4.92 22.83
C PRO A 27 23.09 4.64 21.32
N ARG A 28 22.05 5.16 20.66
CA ARG A 28 21.80 5.09 19.22
C ARG A 28 23.06 5.55 18.49
N LYS A 29 23.80 4.60 17.90
CA LYS A 29 25.04 4.93 17.19
C LYS A 29 24.66 5.49 15.82
N THR A 30 25.04 6.74 15.58
CA THR A 30 24.95 7.42 14.29
C THR A 30 25.43 6.50 13.16
N ALA A 31 24.53 6.28 12.19
CA ALA A 31 24.72 5.70 10.86
C ALA A 31 26.11 5.08 10.64
N LYS A 32 26.20 3.76 10.85
CA LYS A 32 27.38 2.98 10.47
C LYS A 32 27.62 3.19 8.97
N GLN A 33 28.82 3.61 8.59
CA GLN A 33 29.16 3.85 7.18
C GLN A 33 28.96 2.57 6.37
N GLU A 34 27.85 2.51 5.64
CA GLU A 34 27.48 1.41 4.73
C GLU A 34 28.65 1.12 3.78
N SER A 35 29.19 -0.10 3.86
CA SER A 35 30.27 -0.57 2.99
C SER A 35 29.83 -0.54 1.52
N PHE A 36 30.75 -0.28 0.59
CA PHE A 36 30.44 -0.35 -0.85
C PHE A 36 29.77 -1.69 -1.22
N TRP A 37 30.20 -2.78 -0.58
CA TRP A 37 29.64 -4.10 -0.78
C TRP A 37 28.20 -4.23 -0.29
N SER A 38 27.83 -3.64 0.86
CA SER A 38 26.45 -3.72 1.36
C SER A 38 25.47 -2.97 0.45
N LYS A 39 25.86 -1.79 -0.04
CA LYS A 39 25.09 -1.04 -1.04
C LYS A 39 24.90 -1.81 -2.34
N MET A 40 25.95 -2.48 -2.82
CA MET A 40 25.88 -3.29 -4.03
C MET A 40 24.96 -4.50 -3.86
N TRP A 41 25.05 -5.21 -2.72
CA TRP A 41 24.17 -6.33 -2.39
C TRP A 41 22.71 -5.91 -2.26
N LEU A 42 22.42 -4.77 -1.63
CA LEU A 42 21.09 -4.20 -1.56
C LEU A 42 20.55 -3.88 -2.96
N GLY A 43 21.36 -3.21 -3.81
CA GLY A 43 21.00 -2.92 -5.19
C GLY A 43 20.69 -4.17 -6.01
N LEU A 44 21.51 -5.22 -5.88
CA LEU A 44 21.29 -6.50 -6.54
C LEU A 44 20.00 -7.19 -6.07
N THR A 45 19.72 -7.13 -4.76
CA THR A 45 18.52 -7.73 -4.17
C THR A 45 17.25 -7.01 -4.65
N VAL A 46 17.29 -5.68 -4.74
CA VAL A 46 16.19 -4.88 -5.29
C VAL A 46 15.98 -5.21 -6.77
N LEU A 47 17.05 -5.27 -7.57
CA LEU A 47 16.96 -5.64 -8.98
C LEU A 47 16.39 -7.05 -9.19
N PHE A 48 16.87 -8.01 -8.41
CA PHE A 48 16.36 -9.39 -8.44
C PHE A 48 14.87 -9.45 -8.07
N SER A 49 14.47 -8.74 -7.00
CA SER A 49 13.06 -8.68 -6.57
C SER A 49 12.16 -8.05 -7.63
N LEU A 50 12.63 -7.00 -8.32
CA LEU A 50 11.92 -6.40 -9.45
C LEU A 50 11.79 -7.37 -10.63
N ALA A 51 12.86 -8.09 -10.99
CA ALA A 51 12.85 -9.08 -12.06
C ALA A 51 11.87 -10.23 -11.77
N VAL A 52 11.88 -10.76 -10.54
CA VAL A 52 10.92 -11.79 -10.08
C VAL A 52 9.49 -11.24 -10.09
N GLY A 53 9.29 -9.99 -9.66
CA GLY A 53 7.98 -9.34 -9.72
C GLY A 53 7.45 -9.23 -11.16
N LEU A 54 8.27 -8.79 -12.11
CA LEU A 54 7.90 -8.75 -13.53
C LEU A 54 7.61 -10.15 -14.07
N LEU A 55 8.41 -11.15 -13.71
CA LEU A 55 8.17 -12.54 -14.10
C LEU A 55 6.78 -13.00 -13.64
N ILE A 56 6.48 -12.89 -12.34
CA ILE A 56 5.25 -13.40 -11.74
C ILE A 56 4.02 -12.60 -12.17
N PHE A 57 4.08 -11.27 -12.19
CA PHE A 57 2.90 -10.43 -12.42
C PHE A 57 2.69 -10.03 -13.88
N PHE A 58 3.69 -10.20 -14.74
CA PHE A 58 3.58 -9.86 -16.15
C PHE A 58 3.77 -11.06 -17.07
N TYR A 59 4.83 -11.84 -16.90
CA TYR A 59 5.14 -12.92 -17.83
C TYR A 59 4.32 -14.20 -17.60
N VAL A 60 4.14 -14.62 -16.34
CA VAL A 60 3.35 -15.81 -16.00
C VAL A 60 1.89 -15.73 -16.47
N PRO A 61 1.13 -14.63 -16.26
CA PRO A 61 -0.23 -14.49 -16.77
C PRO A 61 -0.33 -14.68 -18.29
N LEU A 62 0.66 -14.18 -19.04
CA LEU A 62 0.70 -14.30 -20.49
C LEU A 62 0.85 -15.76 -20.94
N ILE A 63 1.79 -16.49 -20.32
CA ILE A 63 1.99 -17.92 -20.62
C ILE A 63 0.71 -18.71 -20.32
N LEU A 64 0.09 -18.45 -19.17
CA LEU A 64 -1.16 -19.11 -18.80
C LEU A 64 -2.27 -18.82 -19.82
N THR A 65 -2.34 -17.58 -20.30
CA THR A 65 -3.32 -17.17 -21.32
C THR A 65 -3.08 -17.83 -22.67
N ASP A 66 -1.82 -17.90 -23.11
CA ASP A 66 -1.45 -18.58 -24.36
C ASP A 66 -1.77 -20.08 -24.28
N TYR A 67 -1.57 -20.72 -23.13
CA TYR A 67 -1.93 -22.14 -22.92
C TYR A 67 -3.44 -22.40 -23.01
N VAL A 68 -4.27 -21.44 -22.61
CA VAL A 68 -5.74 -21.53 -22.75
C VAL A 68 -6.18 -21.42 -24.22
N GLY A 69 -5.35 -20.87 -25.11
CA GLY A 69 -5.63 -20.84 -26.55
C GLY A 69 -6.77 -19.89 -26.95
N ALA A 70 -6.83 -18.70 -26.35
CA ALA A 70 -7.86 -17.71 -26.64
C ALA A 70 -7.86 -17.29 -28.13
N LYS A 71 -9.01 -17.45 -28.80
CA LYS A 71 -9.14 -17.27 -30.27
C LYS A 71 -9.22 -15.81 -30.73
N THR A 72 -9.65 -14.90 -29.85
CA THR A 72 -9.82 -13.48 -30.18
C THR A 72 -8.99 -12.61 -29.25
N GLY A 73 -8.55 -11.44 -29.75
CA GLY A 73 -7.80 -10.48 -28.95
C GLY A 73 -8.57 -10.01 -27.71
N PHE A 74 -9.89 -9.85 -27.82
CA PHE A 74 -10.73 -9.51 -26.68
C PHE A 74 -10.69 -10.59 -25.58
N MET A 75 -10.92 -11.86 -25.94
CA MET A 75 -10.87 -12.98 -24.99
C MET A 75 -9.48 -13.17 -24.40
N PHE A 76 -8.43 -12.96 -25.20
CA PHE A 76 -7.04 -13.03 -24.73
C PHE A 76 -6.77 -12.04 -23.59
N ASN A 77 -7.10 -10.75 -23.78
CA ASN A 77 -6.86 -9.75 -22.75
C ASN A 77 -7.76 -9.91 -21.52
N LEU A 78 -8.99 -10.41 -21.71
CA LEU A 78 -9.87 -10.72 -20.59
C LEU A 78 -9.26 -11.83 -19.73
N ILE A 79 -8.83 -12.94 -20.35
CA ILE A 79 -8.25 -14.09 -19.65
C ILE A 79 -6.91 -13.71 -18.99
N ASP A 80 -6.03 -12.97 -19.68
CA ASP A 80 -4.78 -12.46 -19.11
C ASP A 80 -5.04 -11.57 -17.90
N GLY A 81 -6.01 -10.66 -18.02
CA GLY A 81 -6.48 -9.82 -16.95
C GLY A 81 -6.94 -10.60 -15.73
N LEU A 82 -7.74 -11.65 -15.94
CA LEU A 82 -8.24 -12.53 -14.88
C LEU A 82 -7.11 -13.34 -14.23
N PHE A 83 -6.17 -13.89 -15.00
CA PHE A 83 -5.01 -14.58 -14.43
C PHE A 83 -4.15 -13.64 -13.59
N ARG A 84 -3.90 -12.43 -14.08
CA ARG A 84 -3.15 -11.41 -13.34
C ARG A 84 -3.84 -11.05 -12.04
N LEU A 85 -5.16 -10.86 -12.06
CA LEU A 85 -5.96 -10.61 -10.87
C LEU A 85 -5.91 -11.80 -9.89
N ALA A 86 -6.04 -13.03 -10.37
CA ALA A 86 -5.96 -14.22 -9.55
C ALA A 86 -4.59 -14.36 -8.88
N ILE A 87 -3.49 -14.22 -9.65
CA ILE A 87 -2.12 -14.27 -9.14
C ILE A 87 -1.90 -13.18 -8.09
N PHE A 88 -2.40 -11.96 -8.33
CA PHE A 88 -2.33 -10.88 -7.35
C PHE A 88 -3.05 -11.19 -6.04
N LEU A 89 -4.28 -11.71 -6.11
CA LEU A 89 -5.03 -12.08 -4.91
C LEU A 89 -4.38 -13.25 -4.17
N ILE A 90 -3.87 -14.25 -4.88
CA ILE A 90 -3.13 -15.38 -4.30
C ILE A 90 -1.85 -14.89 -3.62
N TYR A 91 -1.08 -14.03 -4.28
CA TYR A 91 0.13 -13.45 -3.71
C TYR A 91 -0.19 -12.65 -2.44
N LEU A 92 -1.19 -11.76 -2.49
CA LEU A 92 -1.60 -10.99 -1.32
C LEU A 92 -2.02 -11.91 -0.19
N PHE A 93 -2.80 -12.95 -0.48
CA PHE A 93 -3.17 -13.92 0.54
C PHE A 93 -1.94 -14.62 1.14
N ALA A 94 -1.01 -15.10 0.31
CA ALA A 94 0.19 -15.79 0.75
C ALA A 94 1.06 -14.92 1.67
N ILE A 95 1.30 -13.66 1.33
CA ILE A 95 2.12 -12.78 2.18
C ILE A 95 1.46 -12.47 3.52
N THR A 96 0.12 -12.53 3.63
CA THR A 96 -0.57 -12.36 4.94
C THR A 96 -0.24 -13.45 5.96
N LEU A 97 0.32 -14.57 5.49
CA LEU A 97 0.75 -15.69 6.33
C LEU A 97 2.09 -15.38 7.03
N ILE A 98 2.88 -14.45 6.49
CA ILE A 98 4.16 -14.00 7.06
C ILE A 98 3.88 -13.07 8.25
N LYS A 99 4.52 -13.34 9.40
CA LYS A 99 4.26 -12.63 10.67
C LYS A 99 4.48 -11.12 10.56
N ASP A 100 5.58 -10.70 9.95
CA ASP A 100 5.94 -9.29 9.85
C ASP A 100 4.99 -8.52 8.94
N ILE A 101 4.62 -9.11 7.80
CA ILE A 101 3.60 -8.55 6.89
C ILE A 101 2.23 -8.49 7.57
N ARG A 102 1.87 -9.49 8.38
CA ARG A 102 0.65 -9.44 9.19
C ARG A 102 0.68 -8.26 10.16
N ARG A 103 1.82 -7.98 10.79
CA ARG A 103 1.99 -6.82 11.67
C ARG A 103 1.84 -5.50 10.91
N VAL A 104 2.35 -5.40 9.69
CA VAL A 104 2.11 -4.24 8.80
C VAL A 104 0.60 -4.07 8.52
N PHE A 105 -0.12 -5.14 8.21
CA PHE A 105 -1.58 -5.07 8.00
C PHE A 105 -2.37 -4.74 9.26
N GLN A 106 -1.84 -5.01 10.46
CA GLN A 106 -2.44 -4.52 11.70
C GLN A 106 -2.25 -3.01 11.85
N TYR A 107 -1.06 -2.47 11.58
CA TYR A 107 -0.85 -1.01 11.57
C TYR A 107 -1.75 -0.30 10.56
N HIS A 108 -1.94 -0.89 9.39
CA HIS A 108 -2.91 -0.38 8.41
C HIS A 108 -4.36 -0.42 8.93
N GLY A 109 -4.74 -1.47 9.67
CA GLY A 109 -6.01 -1.51 10.38
C GLY A 109 -6.13 -0.42 11.47
N ALA A 110 -5.02 -0.11 12.17
CA ALA A 110 -4.97 0.95 13.17
C ALA A 110 -5.16 2.34 12.57
N GLU A 111 -4.55 2.61 11.41
CA GLU A 111 -4.74 3.84 10.63
C GLU A 111 -6.22 4.04 10.26
N HIS A 112 -6.87 3.01 9.71
CA HIS A 112 -8.28 3.13 9.36
C HIS A 112 -9.17 3.42 10.58
N LYS A 113 -8.90 2.78 11.70
CA LYS A 113 -9.65 2.99 12.95
C LYS A 113 -9.40 4.39 13.54
N SER A 114 -8.17 4.91 13.49
CA SER A 114 -7.88 6.26 13.97
C SER A 114 -8.53 7.32 13.08
N ILE A 115 -8.51 7.14 11.76
CA ILE A 115 -9.20 8.00 10.81
C ILE A 115 -10.72 7.99 11.05
N PHE A 116 -11.34 6.82 11.23
CA PHE A 116 -12.78 6.77 11.55
C PHE A 116 -13.10 7.46 12.87
N ALA A 117 -12.23 7.37 13.88
CA ALA A 117 -12.44 8.07 15.15
C ALA A 117 -12.45 9.58 14.92
N PHE A 118 -11.49 10.08 14.13
CA PHE A 118 -11.41 11.48 13.75
C PHE A 118 -12.64 11.94 12.97
N GLU A 119 -13.05 11.20 11.93
CA GLU A 119 -14.21 11.56 11.08
C GLU A 119 -15.55 11.49 11.79
N SER A 120 -15.64 10.71 12.86
CA SER A 120 -16.85 10.58 13.68
C SER A 120 -16.85 11.52 14.88
N ASP A 121 -15.95 12.51 14.90
CA ASP A 121 -15.76 13.48 16.00
C ASP A 121 -15.58 12.81 17.37
N LYS A 122 -15.02 11.59 17.40
CA LYS A 122 -14.70 10.87 18.63
C LYS A 122 -13.34 11.32 19.17
N LYS A 123 -13.14 11.11 20.47
CA LYS A 123 -11.83 11.35 21.09
C LYS A 123 -10.79 10.43 20.46
N LEU A 124 -9.65 10.99 20.09
CA LEU A 124 -8.50 10.25 19.55
C LEU A 124 -7.79 9.47 20.66
N MET A 125 -8.43 8.38 21.09
CA MET A 125 -7.98 7.45 22.11
C MET A 125 -8.12 6.00 21.61
N PRO A 126 -7.21 5.09 22.01
CA PRO A 126 -7.29 3.69 21.59
C PRO A 126 -8.64 3.03 21.93
N SER A 127 -9.24 3.35 23.07
CA SER A 127 -10.54 2.83 23.50
C SER A 127 -11.70 3.20 22.56
N GLU A 128 -11.66 4.40 21.98
CA GLU A 128 -12.68 4.91 21.05
C GLU A 128 -12.47 4.41 19.62
N ALA A 129 -11.20 4.25 19.21
CA ALA A 129 -10.83 3.78 17.89
C ALA A 129 -11.00 2.25 17.73
N LYS A 130 -10.71 1.48 18.78
CA LYS A 130 -10.78 0.00 18.78
C LYS A 130 -12.13 -0.58 18.28
N PRO A 131 -13.32 -0.08 18.68
CA PRO A 131 -14.59 -0.61 18.19
C PRO A 131 -14.93 -0.23 16.74
N LEU A 132 -14.18 0.68 16.11
CA LEU A 132 -14.46 1.15 14.76
C LEU A 132 -14.04 0.13 13.70
N SER A 133 -14.58 0.29 12.49
CA SER A 133 -14.28 -0.58 11.36
C SER A 133 -12.84 -0.41 10.89
N ARG A 134 -12.20 -1.51 10.47
CA ARG A 134 -10.93 -1.47 9.72
C ARG A 134 -11.13 -1.39 8.19
N PHE A 135 -12.36 -1.23 7.73
CA PHE A 135 -12.73 -1.19 6.32
C PHE A 135 -13.13 0.24 5.94
N HIS A 136 -12.23 0.93 5.24
CA HIS A 136 -12.39 2.34 4.90
C HIS A 136 -12.61 2.50 3.38
N PRO A 137 -13.67 3.18 2.91
CA PRO A 137 -13.96 3.31 1.48
C PRO A 137 -12.86 4.10 0.73
N ARG A 138 -12.14 4.99 1.43
CA ARG A 138 -11.08 5.84 0.85
C ARG A 138 -9.67 5.26 0.89
N CYS A 139 -9.51 3.98 1.22
CA CYS A 139 -8.19 3.38 1.33
C CYS A 139 -7.52 3.19 -0.04
N GLY A 140 -6.26 3.62 -0.17
CA GLY A 140 -5.43 3.45 -1.36
C GLY A 140 -5.14 1.98 -1.72
N THR A 141 -5.32 1.01 -0.82
CA THR A 141 -5.24 -0.41 -1.23
C THR A 141 -6.34 -0.79 -2.22
N SER A 142 -7.51 -0.14 -2.14
CA SER A 142 -8.58 -0.27 -3.15
C SER A 142 -8.15 0.27 -4.52
N PHE A 143 -7.24 1.25 -4.56
CA PHE A 143 -6.74 1.84 -5.79
C PHE A 143 -6.01 0.80 -6.65
N LEU A 144 -5.18 -0.06 -6.06
CA LEU A 144 -4.49 -1.12 -6.81
C LEU A 144 -5.47 -2.07 -7.50
N LEU A 145 -6.53 -2.48 -6.81
CA LEU A 145 -7.56 -3.33 -7.41
C LEU A 145 -8.33 -2.62 -8.53
N ILE A 146 -8.67 -1.34 -8.33
CA ILE A 146 -9.32 -0.53 -9.36
C ILE A 146 -8.41 -0.40 -10.59
N VAL A 147 -7.12 -0.11 -10.41
CA VAL A 147 -6.12 -0.06 -11.49
C VAL A 147 -6.09 -1.37 -12.26
N MET A 148 -6.09 -2.51 -11.56
CA MET A 148 -6.13 -3.80 -12.24
C MET A 148 -7.41 -3.97 -13.05
N ILE A 149 -8.59 -3.73 -12.47
CA ILE A 149 -9.87 -3.87 -13.17
C ILE A 149 -9.93 -2.94 -14.39
N VAL A 150 -9.55 -1.67 -14.24
CA VAL A 150 -9.49 -0.70 -15.33
C VAL A 150 -8.51 -1.15 -16.41
N SER A 151 -7.37 -1.71 -16.04
CA SER A 151 -6.40 -2.23 -17.01
C SER A 151 -6.99 -3.35 -17.86
N ILE A 152 -7.81 -4.24 -17.28
CA ILE A 152 -8.51 -5.29 -18.04
C ILE A 152 -9.43 -4.64 -19.07
N PHE A 153 -10.26 -3.66 -18.66
CA PHE A 153 -11.16 -2.96 -19.56
C PHE A 153 -10.43 -2.23 -20.70
N VAL A 154 -9.35 -1.51 -20.38
CA VAL A 154 -8.54 -0.79 -21.38
C VAL A 154 -7.88 -1.77 -22.36
N PHE A 155 -7.26 -2.85 -21.87
CA PHE A 155 -6.55 -3.80 -22.72
C PHE A 155 -7.47 -4.69 -23.56
N MET A 156 -8.69 -4.97 -23.09
CA MET A 156 -9.69 -5.68 -23.90
C MET A 156 -9.99 -4.99 -25.25
N LEU A 157 -9.88 -3.66 -25.30
CA LEU A 157 -10.13 -2.87 -26.51
C LEU A 157 -8.93 -2.83 -27.48
N LEU A 158 -7.74 -3.26 -27.04
CA LEU A 158 -6.48 -3.13 -27.79
C LEU A 158 -6.06 -4.38 -28.57
N GLY A 159 -6.81 -5.48 -28.48
CA GLY A 159 -6.50 -6.72 -29.21
C GLY A 159 -5.31 -7.51 -28.64
N LYS A 160 -4.98 -8.67 -29.23
CA LYS A 160 -3.86 -9.51 -28.77
C LYS A 160 -2.54 -8.84 -29.19
N PRO A 161 -1.57 -8.65 -28.28
CA PRO A 161 -0.27 -8.12 -28.67
C PRO A 161 0.53 -9.21 -29.41
N ASN A 162 1.06 -8.89 -30.58
CA ASN A 162 1.81 -9.83 -31.42
C ASN A 162 3.27 -9.97 -30.96
N ASP A 163 3.92 -8.85 -30.64
CA ASP A 163 5.35 -8.79 -30.33
C ASP A 163 5.65 -8.16 -28.98
N VAL A 164 6.89 -8.33 -28.50
CA VAL A 164 7.39 -7.68 -27.27
C VAL A 164 7.29 -6.14 -27.37
N GLY A 165 7.50 -5.57 -28.56
CA GLY A 165 7.36 -4.13 -28.79
C GLY A 165 5.95 -3.60 -28.48
N GLU A 166 4.91 -4.27 -28.97
CA GLU A 166 3.51 -3.91 -28.66
C GLU A 166 3.20 -4.09 -27.17
N ARG A 167 3.81 -5.06 -26.50
CA ARG A 167 3.69 -5.26 -25.05
C ARG A 167 4.34 -4.12 -24.27
N LEU A 168 5.50 -3.64 -24.70
CA LEU A 168 6.17 -2.49 -24.10
C LEU A 168 5.39 -1.19 -24.34
N LEU A 169 4.77 -1.04 -25.51
CA LEU A 169 3.93 0.12 -25.80
C LEU A 169 2.75 0.22 -24.83
N ARG A 170 2.23 -0.89 -24.31
CA ARG A 170 1.18 -0.85 -23.27
C ARG A 170 1.63 -0.21 -21.97
N LEU A 171 2.93 -0.12 -21.68
CA LEU A 171 3.43 0.62 -20.52
C LEU A 171 3.17 2.12 -20.65
N THR A 172 3.06 2.66 -21.87
CA THR A 172 2.71 4.07 -22.06
C THR A 172 1.27 4.37 -21.67
N LEU A 173 0.43 3.34 -21.49
CA LEU A 173 -0.96 3.46 -21.03
C LEU A 173 -1.07 3.48 -19.50
N ILE A 174 0.03 3.25 -18.76
CA ILE A 174 0.02 3.31 -17.28
C ILE A 174 -0.52 4.66 -16.76
N PRO A 175 -0.08 5.83 -17.27
CA PRO A 175 -0.65 7.11 -16.85
C PRO A 175 -2.15 7.23 -17.10
N LEU A 176 -2.63 6.75 -18.26
CA LEU A 176 -4.06 6.76 -18.60
C LEU A 176 -4.86 5.89 -17.64
N ILE A 177 -4.42 4.64 -17.42
CA ILE A 177 -5.06 3.69 -16.51
C ILE A 177 -5.06 4.26 -15.09
N GLY A 178 -3.94 4.84 -14.64
CA GLY A 178 -3.81 5.48 -13.34
C GLY A 178 -4.77 6.66 -13.17
N GLY A 179 -4.87 7.53 -14.19
CA GLY A 179 -5.80 8.66 -14.19
C GLY A 179 -7.27 8.22 -14.13
N LEU A 180 -7.67 7.26 -14.97
CA LEU A 180 -9.01 6.69 -14.93
C LEU A 180 -9.34 6.05 -13.58
N SER A 181 -8.37 5.34 -13.00
CA SER A 181 -8.53 4.70 -11.69
C SER A 181 -8.66 5.71 -10.56
N TYR A 182 -7.94 6.84 -10.64
CA TYR A 182 -8.04 7.93 -9.69
C TYR A 182 -9.42 8.59 -9.73
N GLU A 183 -9.94 8.86 -10.92
CA GLU A 183 -11.30 9.40 -11.05
C GLU A 183 -12.35 8.42 -10.54
N LEU A 184 -12.21 7.12 -10.83
CA LEU A 184 -13.14 6.11 -10.31
C LEU A 184 -13.13 6.01 -8.78
N ILE A 185 -11.95 6.03 -8.14
CA ILE A 185 -11.89 5.98 -6.67
C ILE A 185 -12.44 7.27 -6.05
N ARG A 186 -12.15 8.43 -6.65
CA ARG A 186 -12.69 9.73 -6.20
C ARG A 186 -14.21 9.79 -6.33
N LEU A 187 -14.76 9.29 -7.45
CA LEU A 187 -16.21 9.19 -7.65
C LEU A 187 -16.86 8.22 -6.66
N SER A 188 -16.19 7.10 -6.35
CA SER A 188 -16.66 6.14 -5.37
C SER A 188 -16.79 6.74 -3.96
N ASP A 189 -15.91 7.68 -3.62
CA ASP A 189 -15.93 8.38 -2.32
C ASP A 189 -17.12 9.34 -2.20
N VAL A 190 -17.29 10.24 -3.17
CA VAL A 190 -18.45 11.17 -3.23
C VAL A 190 -19.77 10.38 -3.25
N GLY A 191 -19.74 9.25 -3.95
CA GLY A 191 -20.87 8.35 -4.12
C GLY A 191 -21.16 7.44 -2.93
N SER A 192 -20.26 7.31 -1.95
CA SER A 192 -20.34 6.31 -0.86
C SER A 192 -21.64 6.36 -0.05
N LYS A 193 -22.25 7.54 0.06
CA LYS A 193 -23.55 7.76 0.72
C LYS A 193 -24.75 7.26 -0.11
N ARG A 194 -24.60 7.06 -1.42
CA ARG A 194 -25.68 6.64 -2.33
C ARG A 194 -25.55 5.16 -2.71
N ARG A 195 -26.67 4.44 -2.70
CA ARG A 195 -26.70 2.98 -2.93
C ARG A 195 -26.12 2.54 -4.29
N PHE A 196 -26.19 3.41 -5.30
CA PHE A 196 -25.69 3.15 -6.64
C PHE A 196 -24.18 2.90 -6.71
N TRP A 197 -23.38 3.54 -5.86
CA TRP A 197 -21.91 3.43 -5.91
C TRP A 197 -21.35 2.25 -5.09
N LYS A 198 -22.20 1.57 -4.31
CA LYS A 198 -21.78 0.43 -3.48
C LYS A 198 -21.06 -0.69 -4.25
N PRO A 199 -21.49 -1.09 -5.48
CA PRO A 199 -20.78 -2.11 -6.25
C PRO A 199 -19.35 -1.73 -6.63
N LEU A 200 -19.05 -0.43 -6.78
CA LEU A 200 -17.70 0.04 -7.12
C LEU A 200 -16.76 0.02 -5.90
N ILE A 201 -17.31 0.26 -4.71
CA ILE A 201 -16.58 0.32 -3.44
C ILE A 201 -16.34 -1.10 -2.87
N LEU A 202 -17.31 -2.00 -3.06
CA LEU A 202 -17.33 -3.30 -2.41
C LEU A 202 -16.10 -4.19 -2.70
N PRO A 203 -15.58 -4.27 -3.94
CA PRO A 203 -14.37 -5.03 -4.24
C PRO A 203 -13.15 -4.52 -3.45
N GLY A 204 -13.03 -3.19 -3.31
CA GLY A 204 -11.98 -2.56 -2.50
C GLY A 204 -12.09 -2.94 -1.01
N LEU A 205 -13.30 -2.92 -0.46
CA LEU A 205 -13.54 -3.36 0.92
C LEU A 205 -13.26 -4.85 1.12
N TRP A 206 -13.51 -5.69 0.13
CA TRP A 206 -13.14 -7.11 0.18
C TRP A 206 -11.63 -7.30 0.20
N LEU A 207 -10.88 -6.53 -0.59
CA LEU A 207 -9.42 -6.57 -0.56
C LEU A 207 -8.87 -6.23 0.82
N GLN A 208 -9.49 -5.26 1.50
CA GLN A 208 -9.12 -4.89 2.87
C GLN A 208 -9.29 -6.02 3.89
N ARG A 209 -10.10 -7.05 3.60
CA ARG A 209 -10.14 -8.25 4.46
C ARG A 209 -8.79 -8.98 4.49
N LEU A 210 -8.02 -8.91 3.40
CA LEU A 210 -6.67 -9.43 3.30
C LEU A 210 -5.66 -8.39 3.82
N THR A 211 -5.74 -7.15 3.35
CA THR A 211 -4.71 -6.11 3.58
C THR A 211 -4.85 -5.31 4.88
N THR A 212 -5.89 -5.55 5.68
CA THR A 212 -5.97 -5.05 7.06
C THR A 212 -6.18 -6.21 8.04
N LYS A 213 -5.73 -6.03 9.28
CA LYS A 213 -5.93 -6.95 10.42
C LYS A 213 -6.28 -6.15 11.67
N GLU A 214 -6.83 -6.83 12.67
CA GLU A 214 -7.15 -6.19 13.94
C GLU A 214 -5.85 -5.79 14.67
N PRO A 215 -5.68 -4.49 14.99
CA PRO A 215 -4.51 -4.00 15.70
C PRO A 215 -4.58 -4.27 17.20
N ASP A 216 -3.41 -4.30 17.83
CA ASP A 216 -3.31 -4.16 19.28
C ASP A 216 -3.43 -2.68 19.72
N GLU A 217 -3.53 -2.47 21.03
CA GLU A 217 -3.73 -1.13 21.60
C GLU A 217 -2.53 -0.21 21.38
N ARG A 218 -1.30 -0.74 21.35
CA ARG A 218 -0.09 0.04 21.09
C ARG A 218 -0.05 0.50 19.63
N GLN A 219 -0.47 -0.34 18.70
CA GLN A 219 -0.57 0.03 17.29
C GLN A 219 -1.61 1.13 17.08
N LEU A 220 -2.73 1.09 17.80
CA LEU A 220 -3.72 2.17 17.80
C LEU A 220 -3.15 3.48 18.35
N GLU A 221 -2.40 3.42 19.46
CA GLU A 221 -1.73 4.59 20.03
C GLU A 221 -0.75 5.23 19.02
N VAL A 222 0.10 4.43 18.39
CA VAL A 222 1.02 4.89 17.34
C VAL A 222 0.26 5.53 16.18
N ALA A 223 -0.80 4.89 15.69
CA ALA A 223 -1.61 5.42 14.59
C ALA A 223 -2.33 6.73 14.95
N ILE A 224 -2.77 6.87 16.20
CA ILE A 224 -3.39 8.09 16.72
C ILE A 224 -2.37 9.22 16.83
N VAL A 225 -1.19 8.94 17.38
CA VAL A 225 -0.10 9.93 17.48
C VAL A 225 0.31 10.39 16.08
N ALA A 226 0.53 9.45 15.16
CA ALA A 226 0.86 9.77 13.77
C ALA A 226 -0.21 10.64 13.10
N LEU A 227 -1.49 10.33 13.31
CA LEU A 227 -2.61 11.13 12.79
C LEU A 227 -2.64 12.53 13.40
N LYS A 228 -2.45 12.66 14.72
CA LYS A 228 -2.37 13.96 15.40
C LYS A 228 -1.22 14.80 14.86
N CYS A 229 -0.03 14.21 14.68
CA CYS A 229 1.12 14.88 14.06
C CYS A 229 0.78 15.38 12.66
N ALA A 230 0.16 14.53 11.82
CA ALA A 230 -0.20 14.88 10.45
C ALA A 230 -1.25 16.01 10.37
N LEU A 231 -2.09 16.14 11.39
CA LEU A 231 -3.12 17.19 11.50
C LEU A 231 -2.67 18.43 12.30
N GLY A 232 -1.44 18.45 12.84
CA GLY A 232 -0.94 19.54 13.68
C GLY A 232 -1.68 19.67 15.03
N LEU A 233 -2.24 18.58 15.56
CA LEU A 233 -2.98 18.56 16.82
C LEU A 233 -2.07 18.46 18.04
N ASP A 234 -2.58 18.84 19.21
CA ASP A 234 -1.85 18.78 20.47
C ASP A 234 -1.47 17.34 20.88
N LEU A 235 -0.19 17.19 21.25
CA LEU A 235 0.47 15.96 21.66
C LEU A 235 0.89 15.97 23.13
N SER A 236 0.55 17.02 23.90
CA SER A 236 0.90 17.18 25.32
C SER A 236 0.55 15.96 26.21
N GLY A 237 -0.48 15.21 25.85
CA GLY A 237 -0.89 13.97 26.52
C GLY A 237 -0.05 12.73 26.22
N HIS A 238 0.93 12.81 25.31
CA HIS A 238 1.74 11.68 24.83
C HIS A 238 3.23 11.86 25.18
N GLN A 239 3.55 11.76 26.48
CA GLN A 239 4.89 12.05 27.03
C GLN A 239 6.02 11.13 26.53
N ASN A 240 5.68 9.98 25.94
CA ASN A 240 6.65 9.00 25.42
C ASN A 240 7.02 9.23 23.94
N VAL A 241 6.52 10.30 23.31
CA VAL A 241 6.82 10.61 21.91
C VAL A 241 8.13 11.40 21.85
N VAL A 242 9.16 10.77 21.28
CA VAL A 242 10.46 11.41 21.04
C VAL A 242 10.54 11.82 19.57
N PHE A 243 10.75 13.12 19.31
CA PHE A 243 11.03 13.62 17.97
C PHE A 243 12.53 13.56 17.72
N GLU A 244 12.97 12.77 16.73
CA GLU A 244 14.38 12.72 16.29
C GLU A 244 14.53 13.32 14.89
N GLY A 245 15.42 14.30 14.74
CA GLY A 245 15.65 15.03 13.48
C GLY A 245 15.88 16.53 13.70
N LYS A 246 16.50 17.22 12.73
CA LYS A 246 17.09 18.56 12.90
C LYS A 246 16.11 19.72 13.13
N GLU A 247 14.82 19.50 12.92
CA GLU A 247 13.72 20.40 13.27
C GLU A 247 12.53 19.46 13.45
N ALA A 248 11.75 19.65 14.51
CA ALA A 248 10.38 19.17 14.56
C ALA A 248 9.68 19.70 13.30
N LEU A 249 9.65 18.90 12.21
CA LEU A 249 9.13 19.23 10.88
C LEU A 249 7.95 20.19 11.03
N GLU A 250 8.25 21.47 10.80
CA GLU A 250 7.54 22.65 11.25
C GLU A 250 6.06 22.42 11.64
N LEU A 251 5.81 22.10 12.90
CA LEU A 251 4.46 22.28 13.50
C LEU A 251 4.05 23.77 13.52
N GLU A 252 4.95 24.68 13.11
CA GLU A 252 4.65 26.09 12.82
C GLU A 252 3.96 26.31 11.45
N THR A 253 3.96 25.34 10.52
CA THR A 253 3.35 25.55 9.18
C THR A 253 1.84 25.30 9.11
N VAL A 254 1.17 24.97 10.21
CA VAL A 254 -0.31 24.86 10.27
C VAL A 254 -0.89 25.88 11.27
N LYS A 255 -0.40 27.12 11.18
CA LYS A 255 -1.13 28.32 11.61
C LYS A 255 -1.29 29.25 10.41
N SER A 256 -2.27 28.96 9.56
CA SER A 256 -2.94 29.97 8.72
C SER A 256 -4.36 29.54 8.42
#